data_AF-A0A353RJX1-F1
#
_entry.id   AF-A0A353RJX1-F1
#
_cell.length_a   1.000
_cell.length_b   1.000
_cell.length_c   1.000
_cell.angle_alpha   90.00
_cell.angle_beta   90.00
_cell.angle_gamma   90.00
#
_symmetry.space_group_name_H-M   'P 1'
#
loop_
_entity.id
_entity.type
_entity.pdbx_description
1 polymer ?
#
loop_
_entity_poly.entity_id
_entity_poly.type
_entity_poly.pdbx_seq_one_letter_code
_entity_poly.pdbx_strand_id
1 'polypeptide(L)'
;KYPEMKYLAYFQSYTSTYDSIASLTGKYEEALAYPGVVGLIVGTRPDCMPAELLDYFEELSKKTFVLVEYGVESTLNKTLERVNRQHTYEESAEMIRKTAERNIPVGAHMILGLPGETEEDILHHA
;
A
#
# COMPACT_ATOMS: atom_id res chain seq x y z
N LYS A 1 8.31 -24.22 17.52
CA LYS A 1 9.61 -23.97 16.85
C LYS A 1 10.15 -22.56 17.15
N TYR A 2 9.31 -21.56 17.49
CA TYR A 2 9.76 -20.23 17.95
C TYR A 2 8.79 -19.69 19.02
N PRO A 3 9.09 -19.82 20.33
CA PRO A 3 8.18 -19.40 21.39
C PRO A 3 8.01 -17.87 21.51
N GLU A 4 8.94 -17.08 20.98
CA GLU A 4 8.90 -15.61 21.00
C GLU A 4 8.65 -14.97 19.63
N MET A 5 8.11 -15.73 18.68
CA MET A 5 7.87 -15.23 17.34
C MET A 5 6.90 -14.05 17.35
N LYS A 6 7.30 -12.98 16.66
CA LYS A 6 6.45 -11.82 16.38
C LYS A 6 5.94 -11.89 14.95
N TYR A 7 4.79 -11.28 14.72
CA TYR A 7 4.07 -11.35 13.46
C TYR A 7 3.73 -9.96 12.97
N LEU A 8 3.64 -9.80 11.65
CA LEU A 8 3.00 -8.65 11.03
C LEU A 8 1.72 -9.15 10.38
N ALA A 9 0.59 -8.51 10.69
CA ALA A 9 -0.66 -8.83 10.01
C ALA A 9 -0.67 -8.13 8.65
N TYR A 10 -0.83 -8.91 7.58
CA TYR A 10 -0.77 -8.42 6.20
C TYR A 10 -2.17 -8.36 5.58
N PHE A 11 -2.62 -7.14 5.30
CA PHE A 11 -3.87 -6.83 4.61
C PHE A 11 -3.58 -6.63 3.12
N GLN A 12 -3.54 -7.72 2.36
CA GLN A 12 -3.12 -7.73 0.94
C GLN A 12 -4.29 -7.69 -0.06
N SER A 13 -5.38 -8.42 0.22
CA SER A 13 -6.38 -8.73 -0.80
C SER A 13 -7.34 -7.55 -1.07
N TYR A 14 -7.55 -7.25 -2.35
CA TYR A 14 -8.36 -6.13 -2.84
C TYR A 14 -7.85 -4.78 -2.33
N THR A 15 -8.63 -3.73 -2.48
CA THR A 15 -8.44 -2.54 -1.67
C THR A 15 -8.88 -2.88 -0.26
N SER A 16 -7.92 -3.33 0.55
CA SER A 16 -8.05 -3.49 2.01
C SER A 16 -8.36 -2.18 2.74
N THR A 17 -8.62 -1.12 1.96
CA THR A 17 -8.96 0.27 2.26
C THR A 17 -10.32 0.68 1.66
N TYR A 18 -11.05 -0.23 1.00
CA TYR A 18 -12.35 0.01 0.39
C TYR A 18 -13.48 -0.44 1.32
N ASP A 19 -13.72 0.36 2.34
CA ASP A 19 -14.85 0.25 3.26
C ASP A 19 -15.00 1.59 4.01
N SER A 20 -16.00 1.71 4.87
CA SER A 20 -16.03 2.80 5.85
C SER A 20 -14.79 2.76 6.74
N ILE A 21 -14.25 3.94 7.09
CA ILE A 21 -13.06 4.05 7.94
C ILE A 21 -13.24 3.30 9.25
N ALA A 22 -14.43 3.38 9.87
CA ALA A 22 -14.73 2.65 11.10
C ALA A 22 -14.62 1.12 10.94
N SER A 23 -15.04 0.57 9.80
CA SER A 23 -14.91 -0.85 9.51
C SER A 23 -13.44 -1.24 9.28
N LEU A 24 -12.68 -0.42 8.54
CA LEU A 24 -11.27 -0.64 8.27
C LEU A 24 -10.43 -0.63 9.55
N THR A 25 -10.54 0.44 10.33
CA THR A 25 -9.79 0.59 11.59
C THR A 25 -10.17 -0.49 12.58
N GLY A 26 -11.45 -0.86 12.67
CA GLY A 26 -11.89 -2.00 13.49
C GLY A 26 -11.15 -3.30 13.17
N LYS A 27 -10.97 -3.63 11.87
CA LYS A 27 -10.23 -4.83 11.43
C LYS A 27 -8.74 -4.75 11.76
N TYR A 28 -8.13 -3.57 11.61
CA TYR A 28 -6.71 -3.37 11.93
C TYR A 28 -6.45 -3.49 13.44
N GLU A 29 -7.28 -2.86 14.26
CA GLU A 29 -7.19 -2.93 15.72
C GLU A 29 -7.43 -4.37 16.22
N GLU A 30 -8.38 -5.10 15.64
CA GLU A 30 -8.61 -6.52 15.95
C GLU A 30 -7.35 -7.36 15.67
N ALA A 31 -6.70 -7.15 14.52
CA ALA A 31 -5.48 -7.87 14.18
C ALA A 31 -4.31 -7.52 15.12
N LEU A 32 -4.17 -6.25 15.49
CA LEU A 32 -3.14 -5.79 16.44
C LEU A 32 -3.36 -6.30 17.87
N ALA A 33 -4.61 -6.55 18.26
CA ALA A 33 -4.94 -7.13 19.56
C ALA A 33 -4.53 -8.61 19.68
N TYR A 34 -4.25 -9.29 18.57
CA TYR A 34 -3.86 -10.70 18.60
C TYR A 34 -2.45 -10.89 19.19
N PRO A 35 -2.27 -11.80 20.17
CA PRO A 35 -0.98 -12.02 20.82
C PRO A 35 0.17 -12.30 19.84
N GLY A 36 1.21 -11.47 19.91
CA GLY A 36 2.41 -11.60 19.09
C GLY A 36 2.40 -10.80 17.79
N VAL A 37 1.28 -10.21 17.38
CA VAL A 37 1.26 -9.23 16.28
C VAL A 37 1.91 -7.94 16.76
N VAL A 38 2.87 -7.42 16.00
CA VAL A 38 3.67 -6.23 16.36
C VAL A 38 3.62 -5.14 15.29
N GLY A 39 2.72 -5.28 14.33
CA GLY A 39 2.55 -4.30 13.28
C GLY A 39 1.70 -4.79 12.12
N LEU A 40 1.53 -3.90 11.16
CA LEU A 40 0.69 -4.09 9.98
C LEU A 40 1.48 -3.86 8.71
N ILE A 41 1.09 -4.61 7.68
CA ILE A 41 1.38 -4.30 6.29
C ILE A 41 0.02 -4.12 5.60
N VAL A 42 -0.18 -3.01 4.90
CA VAL A 42 -1.44 -2.69 4.23
C VAL A 42 -1.17 -2.45 2.75
N GLY A 43 -1.63 -3.37 1.91
CA GLY A 43 -1.59 -3.24 0.45
C GLY A 43 -2.85 -2.56 -0.07
N THR A 44 -2.69 -1.55 -0.91
CA THR A 44 -3.80 -0.76 -1.46
C THR A 44 -3.50 -0.20 -2.84
N ARG A 45 -4.54 0.29 -3.51
CA ARG A 45 -4.41 1.19 -4.64
C ARG A 45 -4.12 2.61 -4.16
N PRO A 46 -3.32 3.39 -4.92
CA PRO A 46 -3.04 4.80 -4.59
C PRO A 46 -4.30 5.68 -4.59
N ASP A 47 -5.27 5.39 -5.46
CA ASP A 47 -6.54 6.11 -5.57
C ASP A 47 -7.59 5.73 -4.50
N CYS A 48 -7.25 4.80 -3.60
CA CYS A 48 -8.14 4.30 -2.54
C CYS A 48 -7.61 4.59 -1.14
N MET A 49 -6.77 5.63 -0.98
CA MET A 49 -6.25 6.07 0.32
C MET A 49 -6.83 7.45 0.68
N PRO A 50 -7.99 7.51 1.36
CA PRO A 50 -8.54 8.78 1.81
C PRO A 50 -7.65 9.40 2.90
N ALA A 51 -7.61 10.74 2.96
CA ALA A 51 -6.77 11.49 3.90
C ALA A 51 -6.97 11.03 5.35
N GLU A 52 -8.22 10.84 5.78
CA GLU A 52 -8.55 10.40 7.14
C GLU A 52 -7.98 9.01 7.48
N LEU A 53 -7.90 8.09 6.50
CA LEU A 53 -7.28 6.77 6.71
C LEU A 53 -5.75 6.89 6.80
N LEU A 54 -5.16 7.78 6.01
CA LEU A 54 -3.74 8.05 6.08
C LEU A 54 -3.34 8.72 7.41
N ASP A 55 -4.18 9.63 7.92
CA ASP A 55 -4.01 10.25 9.24
C ASP A 55 -4.15 9.20 10.36
N TYR A 56 -5.06 8.23 10.22
CA TYR A 56 -5.12 7.08 11.12
C TYR A 56 -3.81 6.27 11.11
N PHE A 57 -3.26 5.94 9.94
CA PHE A 57 -2.01 5.20 9.84
C PHE A 57 -0.82 5.98 10.41
N GLU A 58 -0.82 7.31 10.32
CA GLU A 58 0.21 8.15 10.97
C GLU A 58 0.15 8.06 12.50
N GLU A 59 -1.05 8.13 13.09
CA GLU A 59 -1.19 7.96 14.54
C GLU A 59 -0.87 6.53 15.00
N LEU A 60 -1.16 5.54 14.14
CA LEU A 60 -0.86 4.15 14.42
C LEU A 60 0.63 3.84 14.32
N SER A 61 1.33 4.40 13.32
CA SER A 61 2.77 4.19 13.11
C SER A 61 3.63 4.70 14.28
N LYS A 62 3.12 5.66 15.06
CA LYS A 62 3.75 6.14 16.31
C LYS A 62 3.73 5.09 17.43
N LYS A 63 2.87 4.07 17.33
CA LYS A 63 2.64 3.05 18.37
C LYS A 63 3.10 1.66 17.96
N THR A 64 3.07 1.34 16.67
CA THR A 64 3.39 0.03 16.12
C THR A 64 4.01 0.15 14.73
N PHE A 65 4.60 -0.93 14.22
CA PHE A 65 5.13 -0.91 12.86
C PHE A 65 3.99 -0.88 11.85
N VAL A 66 4.03 0.05 10.89
CA VAL A 66 3.07 0.12 9.78
C VAL A 66 3.85 0.30 8.49
N LEU A 67 3.60 -0.57 7.51
CA LEU A 67 4.09 -0.44 6.13
C LEU A 67 2.87 -0.32 5.21
N VAL A 68 2.87 0.67 4.33
CA VAL A 68 1.84 0.81 3.29
C VAL A 68 2.46 0.48 1.94
N GLU A 69 1.82 -0.41 1.20
CA GLU A 69 2.25 -0.83 -0.13
C GLU A 69 1.25 -0.36 -1.17
N TYR A 70 1.73 0.31 -2.21
CA TYR A 70 0.92 0.79 -3.32
C TYR A 70 1.15 -0.05 -4.58
N GLY A 71 0.05 -0.54 -5.16
CA GLY A 71 0.06 -1.17 -6.47
C GLY A 71 0.20 -0.14 -7.58
N VAL A 72 1.44 0.23 -7.94
CA VAL A 72 1.77 1.19 -9.01
C VAL A 72 1.71 0.51 -10.37
N GLU A 73 2.21 -0.72 -10.44
CA GLU A 73 2.30 -1.61 -11.60
C GLU A 73 3.20 -1.12 -12.75
N SER A 74 3.05 0.13 -13.20
CA SER A 74 3.85 0.74 -14.27
C SER A 74 3.98 2.26 -14.05
N THR A 75 5.10 2.83 -14.48
CA THR A 75 5.28 4.30 -14.49
C THR A 75 4.74 4.97 -15.75
N LEU A 76 4.12 4.20 -16.66
CA LEU A 76 3.65 4.67 -17.96
C LEU A 76 2.12 4.68 -18.01
N ASN A 77 1.51 5.87 -18.08
CA ASN A 77 0.05 6.01 -18.15
C ASN A 77 -0.57 5.26 -19.34
N LYS A 78 0.10 5.23 -20.50
CA LYS A 78 -0.31 4.43 -21.67
C LYS A 78 -0.48 2.95 -21.34
N THR A 79 0.38 2.40 -20.48
CA THR A 79 0.33 1.00 -20.06
C THR A 79 -0.79 0.80 -19.05
N LEU A 80 -0.88 1.69 -18.05
CA LEU A 80 -1.92 1.65 -17.02
C LEU A 80 -3.33 1.72 -17.62
N GLU A 81 -3.55 2.59 -18.60
CA GLU A 81 -4.80 2.67 -19.37
C GLU A 81 -5.10 1.37 -20.10
N ARG A 82 -4.11 0.80 -20.79
CA ARG A 82 -4.26 -0.44 -21.56
C ARG A 82 -4.67 -1.64 -20.71
N VAL A 83 -4.14 -1.75 -19.49
CA VAL A 83 -4.49 -2.82 -18.54
C VAL A 83 -5.69 -2.47 -17.67
N ASN A 84 -6.36 -1.34 -17.95
CA ASN A 84 -7.53 -0.87 -17.21
C ASN A 84 -7.24 -0.69 -15.71
N ARG A 85 -6.08 -0.10 -15.36
CA ARG A 85 -5.65 0.06 -13.96
C ARG A 85 -6.52 1.03 -13.16
N GLN A 86 -7.09 2.02 -13.84
CA GLN A 86 -8.01 3.03 -13.30
C GLN A 86 -7.37 4.01 -12.29
N HIS A 87 -6.07 4.26 -12.42
CA HIS A 87 -5.36 5.41 -11.84
C HIS A 87 -4.15 5.76 -12.73
N THR A 88 -3.57 6.94 -12.52
CA THR A 88 -2.35 7.38 -13.20
C THR A 88 -1.10 7.16 -12.35
N TYR A 89 0.08 7.18 -12.99
CA TYR A 89 1.36 7.15 -12.29
C TYR A 89 1.53 8.37 -11.38
N GLU A 90 0.99 9.53 -11.74
CA GLU A 90 1.04 10.74 -10.91
C GLU A 90 0.28 10.54 -9.60
N GLU A 91 -0.90 9.91 -9.64
CA GLU A 91 -1.66 9.56 -8.42
C GLU A 91 -0.87 8.60 -7.52
N SER A 92 -0.18 7.63 -8.12
CA SER A 92 0.75 6.75 -7.39
C SER A 92 1.88 7.53 -6.73
N ALA A 93 2.58 8.36 -7.50
CA ALA A 93 3.73 9.12 -7.02
C ALA A 93 3.33 10.15 -5.95
N GLU A 94 2.17 10.77 -6.08
CA GLU A 94 1.61 11.68 -5.07
C GLU A 94 1.32 10.94 -3.76
N MET A 95 0.62 9.81 -3.82
CA MET A 95 0.23 9.08 -2.61
C MET A 95 1.43 8.45 -1.89
N ILE A 96 2.43 7.97 -2.63
CA ILE A 96 3.72 7.52 -2.09
C ILE A 96 4.39 8.67 -1.32
N ARG A 97 4.49 9.86 -1.90
CA ARG A 97 5.10 11.03 -1.23
C ARG A 97 4.33 11.42 0.03
N LYS A 98 3.00 11.56 -0.05
CA LYS A 98 2.14 11.89 1.10
C LYS A 98 2.28 10.91 2.26
N THR A 99 2.49 9.63 1.96
CA THR A 99 2.69 8.58 2.97
C THR A 99 4.09 8.66 3.57
N ALA A 100 5.12 8.84 2.74
CA ALA A 100 6.50 9.00 3.19
C ALA A 100 6.71 10.27 4.04
N GLU A 101 6.04 11.38 3.70
CA GLU A 101 6.06 12.64 4.45
C GLU A 101 5.54 12.48 5.90
N ARG A 102 4.72 11.46 6.14
CA ARG A 102 4.22 11.08 7.48
C ARG A 102 5.13 10.10 8.23
N ASN A 103 6.35 9.87 7.71
CA ASN A 103 7.33 8.91 8.25
C ASN A 103 6.83 7.46 8.27
N ILE A 104 5.88 7.12 7.39
CA ILE A 104 5.41 5.74 7.22
C ILE A 104 6.25 5.10 6.11
N PRO A 105 6.91 3.94 6.34
CA PRO A 105 7.56 3.16 5.28
C PRO A 105 6.59 2.86 4.14
N VAL A 106 7.07 2.99 2.90
CA VAL A 106 6.27 2.77 1.68
C VAL A 106 6.89 1.70 0.80
N GLY A 107 6.08 0.76 0.34
CA GLY A 107 6.41 -0.18 -0.73
C GLY A 107 5.69 0.19 -2.03
N ALA A 108 6.34 -0.03 -3.17
CA ALA A 108 5.71 0.08 -4.49
C ALA A 108 5.78 -1.28 -5.18
N HIS A 109 4.64 -1.77 -5.66
CA HIS A 109 4.58 -2.99 -6.45
C HIS A 109 4.63 -2.60 -7.93
N MET A 110 5.55 -3.22 -8.67
CA MET A 110 5.81 -2.97 -10.09
C MET A 110 5.69 -4.29 -10.85
N ILE A 111 5.14 -4.24 -12.06
CA ILE A 111 5.07 -5.37 -12.99
C ILE A 111 5.86 -4.97 -14.23
N LEU A 112 7.00 -5.63 -14.45
CA LEU A 112 7.84 -5.34 -15.60
C LEU A 112 7.34 -6.14 -16.82
N GLY A 113 7.15 -5.46 -17.95
CA GLY A 113 6.78 -6.09 -19.21
C GLY A 113 5.27 -6.31 -19.36
N LEU A 114 4.47 -5.36 -18.87
CA LEU A 114 3.04 -5.35 -19.15
C LEU A 114 2.76 -5.23 -20.65
N PRO A 115 1.57 -5.65 -21.12
CA PRO A 115 1.26 -5.65 -22.55
C PRO A 115 1.50 -4.29 -23.21
N GLY A 116 2.44 -4.24 -24.16
CA GLY A 116 2.82 -3.03 -24.89
C GLY A 116 4.09 -2.34 -24.40
N GLU A 117 4.70 -2.79 -23.30
CA GLU A 117 6.01 -2.31 -22.85
C GLU A 117 7.15 -3.01 -23.61
N THR A 118 8.16 -2.21 -23.97
CA THR A 118 9.41 -2.66 -24.56
C THR A 118 10.49 -2.86 -23.50
N GLU A 119 11.62 -3.47 -23.86
CA GLU A 119 12.78 -3.54 -22.97
C GLU A 119 13.28 -2.14 -22.55
N GLU A 120 13.21 -1.17 -23.45
CA GLU A 120 13.56 0.23 -23.15
C GLU A 120 12.58 0.86 -22.16
N ASP A 121 11.28 0.62 -22.30
CA ASP A 121 10.27 1.08 -21.33
C ASP A 121 10.57 0.49 -19.93
N ILE A 122 10.90 -0.81 -19.86
CA ILE A 122 11.22 -1.50 -18.59
C ILE A 122 12.45 -0.88 -17.92
N LEU A 123 13.51 -0.60 -18.68
CA LEU A 123 14.73 0.00 -18.16
C LEU A 123 14.52 1.43 -17.65
N HIS A 124 13.54 2.16 -18.19
CA HIS A 124 13.20 3.53 -17.78
C HIS A 124 12.21 3.62 -16.60
N HIS A 125 11.74 2.49 -16.05
CA HIS A 125 10.93 2.53 -14.82
C HIS A 125 11.71 2.95 -13.56
N ALA A 126 13.05 2.94 -13.61
CA ALA A 126 13.95 3.20 -12.47
C ALA A 126 14.86 4.42 -12.70
#